data_AF-A0A8B6HFJ8-F1
#
_entry.id   AF-A0A8B6HFJ8-F1
#
_cell.length_a   1.000
_cell.length_b   1.000
_cell.length_c   1.000
_cell.angle_alpha   90.00
_cell.angle_beta   90.00
_cell.angle_gamma   90.00
#
_symmetry.space_group_name_H-M   'P 1'
#
loop_
_entity.id
_entity.type
_entity.pdbx_description
1 polymer ?
#
loop_
_entity_poly.entity_id
_entity_poly.type
_entity_poly.pdbx_seq_one_letter_code
_entity_poly.pdbx_strand_id
1 'polypeptide(L)'
;MIIDSGASCNIMGINLWNYLKDNRVKCVSSKSTKSLFAYGSEEPLKIAGIFTATVQCNNRTLKDIEFVVIEGKGQALLSRNTAEQLGVLQLVHSVSEPGTIKDKYPECFTGVGKLKSFQLQIPIDPDVEPVIQPMRRVPFNLRDKLGKKLDELLDLDIIEHVNEPSQWVSPVVVVPKRSGDDIRLCVDMRQANTAVKRVRHPIPTIDELLQDMNSSKVFSKLDVTWAYHQIELKPESREITTFVTHKGLFRYKRLMFGISCAPELYQNIMQQVLQGCEGVHNIMDDIIVHASNQVEHDKCLENVVRVLRDKGITLKQ
;
A
#
# COMPACT_ATOMS: atom_id res chain seq x y z
N MET A 1 22.95 -5.48 -13.27
CA MET A 1 21.71 -6.12 -13.76
C MET A 1 20.65 -5.90 -12.70
N ILE A 2 19.40 -5.66 -13.10
CA ILE A 2 18.26 -5.68 -12.18
C ILE A 2 17.80 -7.12 -12.00
N ILE A 3 17.47 -7.49 -10.77
CA ILE A 3 16.83 -8.78 -10.47
C ILE A 3 15.33 -8.60 -10.66
N ASP A 4 14.72 -9.40 -11.53
CA ASP A 4 13.28 -9.38 -11.77
C ASP A 4 12.70 -10.77 -11.49
N SER A 5 11.99 -10.89 -10.36
CA SER A 5 11.34 -12.13 -9.95
C SER A 5 10.15 -12.52 -10.84
N GLY A 6 9.65 -11.61 -11.66
CA GLY A 6 8.61 -11.87 -12.67
C GLY A 6 9.18 -12.29 -14.04
N ALA A 7 10.47 -12.04 -14.29
CA ALA A 7 11.10 -12.39 -15.55
C ALA A 7 11.35 -13.91 -15.68
N SER A 8 10.90 -14.48 -16.80
CA SER A 8 11.08 -15.89 -17.15
C SER A 8 12.45 -16.20 -17.77
N CYS A 9 13.15 -15.19 -18.28
CA CYS A 9 14.44 -15.34 -18.94
C CYS A 9 15.36 -14.15 -18.62
N ASN A 10 16.67 -14.36 -18.74
CA ASN A 10 17.64 -13.28 -18.58
C ASN A 10 17.66 -12.46 -19.87
N ILE A 11 17.58 -11.13 -19.75
CA ILE A 11 17.47 -10.24 -20.91
C ILE A 11 18.60 -9.23 -20.86
N MET A 12 19.15 -8.92 -22.03
CA MET A 12 20.22 -7.93 -22.18
C MET A 12 19.97 -7.07 -23.42
N GLY A 13 20.20 -5.76 -23.31
CA GLY A 13 20.17 -4.87 -24.48
C GLY A 13 21.39 -5.06 -25.38
N ILE A 14 21.20 -4.83 -26.68
CA ILE A 14 22.26 -4.97 -27.71
C ILE A 14 23.53 -4.16 -27.40
N ASN A 15 23.39 -3.00 -26.75
CA ASN A 15 24.54 -2.16 -26.39
C ASN A 15 25.44 -2.84 -25.35
N LEU A 16 24.85 -3.46 -24.33
CA LEU A 16 25.61 -4.19 -23.32
C LEU A 16 26.23 -5.46 -23.90
N TRP A 17 25.52 -6.14 -24.80
CA TRP A 17 26.08 -7.27 -25.55
C TRP A 17 27.32 -6.88 -26.37
N ASN A 18 27.25 -5.77 -27.13
CA ASN A 18 28.39 -5.28 -27.90
C ASN A 18 29.58 -4.93 -26.98
N TYR A 19 29.31 -4.28 -25.85
CA TYR A 19 30.34 -4.04 -24.83
C TYR A 19 31.00 -5.34 -24.34
N LEU A 20 30.24 -6.39 -24.03
CA LEU A 20 30.80 -7.69 -23.60
C LEU A 20 31.63 -8.35 -24.72
N LYS A 21 31.20 -8.22 -25.97
CA LYS A 21 31.92 -8.71 -27.15
C LYS A 21 33.26 -8.00 -27.33
N ASP A 22 33.28 -6.68 -27.20
CA ASP A 22 34.50 -5.87 -27.28
C ASP A 22 35.48 -6.23 -26.17
N ASN A 23 34.97 -6.59 -24.98
CA ASN A 23 35.74 -7.10 -23.85
C ASN A 23 36.09 -8.60 -23.94
N ARG A 24 35.80 -9.26 -25.07
CA ARG A 24 36.14 -10.66 -25.36
C ARG A 24 35.66 -11.65 -24.29
N VAL A 25 34.47 -11.42 -23.74
CA VAL A 25 33.84 -12.33 -22.76
C VAL A 25 33.61 -13.70 -23.40
N LYS A 26 34.04 -14.76 -22.70
CA LYS A 26 33.83 -16.15 -23.14
C LYS A 26 32.34 -16.48 -23.10
N CYS A 27 31.75 -16.72 -24.27
CA CYS A 27 30.35 -17.08 -24.43
C CYS A 27 30.15 -17.89 -25.72
N VAL A 28 28.99 -18.56 -25.81
CA VAL A 28 28.54 -19.22 -27.04
C VAL A 28 27.25 -18.55 -27.50
N SER A 29 27.27 -17.89 -28.66
CA SER A 29 26.12 -17.17 -29.21
C SER A 29 25.48 -17.91 -30.38
N SER A 30 24.15 -17.83 -30.49
CA SER A 30 23.39 -18.39 -31.61
C SER A 30 22.17 -17.53 -31.96
N LYS A 31 21.55 -17.80 -33.11
CA LYS A 31 20.27 -17.17 -33.46
C LYS A 31 19.17 -17.70 -32.55
N SER A 32 18.27 -16.81 -32.14
CA SER A 32 17.11 -17.18 -31.33
C SER A 32 15.90 -17.46 -32.23
N THR A 33 15.11 -18.46 -31.85
CA THR A 33 13.73 -18.67 -32.36
C THR A 33 12.67 -18.29 -31.32
N LYS A 34 13.09 -17.79 -30.15
CA LYS A 34 12.17 -17.43 -29.07
C LYS A 34 11.44 -16.13 -29.41
N SER A 35 10.20 -16.02 -28.94
CA SER A 35 9.45 -14.77 -28.91
C SER A 35 9.25 -14.35 -27.46
N LEU A 36 9.68 -13.13 -27.12
CA LEU A 36 9.51 -12.56 -25.79
C LEU A 36 8.52 -11.42 -25.86
N PHE A 37 7.68 -11.29 -24.84
CA PHE A 37 6.70 -10.23 -24.73
C PHE A 37 7.00 -9.41 -23.48
N ALA A 38 6.93 -8.09 -23.61
CA ALA A 38 6.93 -7.23 -22.44
C ALA A 38 5.63 -7.43 -21.65
N TYR A 39 5.66 -7.13 -20.34
CA TYR A 39 4.48 -7.25 -19.49
C TYR A 39 3.31 -6.43 -20.05
N GLY A 40 2.19 -7.10 -20.36
CA GLY A 40 0.99 -6.46 -20.92
C GLY A 40 1.09 -6.07 -22.40
N SER A 41 2.13 -6.47 -23.13
CA SER A 41 2.28 -6.24 -24.57
C SER A 41 1.83 -7.46 -25.38
N GLU A 42 1.04 -7.22 -26.42
CA GLU A 42 0.70 -8.23 -27.44
C GLU A 42 1.76 -8.29 -28.55
N GLU A 43 2.59 -7.25 -28.68
CA GLU A 43 3.69 -7.23 -29.64
C GLU A 43 4.97 -7.84 -29.05
N PRO A 44 5.66 -8.73 -29.79
CA PRO A 44 6.89 -9.35 -29.33
C PRO A 44 8.08 -8.37 -29.44
N LEU A 45 9.00 -8.48 -28.47
CA LEU A 45 10.29 -7.81 -28.50
C LEU A 45 11.13 -8.31 -29.68
N LYS A 46 11.79 -7.38 -30.36
CA LYS A 46 12.77 -7.71 -31.41
C LYS A 46 14.01 -8.32 -30.78
N ILE A 47 14.32 -9.56 -31.14
CA ILE A 47 15.43 -10.33 -30.57
C ILE A 47 16.56 -10.40 -31.60
N ALA A 48 17.74 -9.93 -31.20
CA ALA A 48 18.95 -9.98 -32.00
C ALA A 48 19.61 -11.37 -31.95
N GLY A 49 19.45 -12.10 -30.84
CA GLY A 49 20.03 -13.43 -30.66
C GLY A 49 19.99 -13.90 -29.21
N ILE A 50 20.66 -15.02 -28.96
CA ILE A 50 20.90 -15.54 -27.61
C ILE A 50 22.38 -15.83 -27.44
N PHE A 51 22.85 -15.81 -26.19
CA PHE A 51 24.15 -16.34 -25.84
C PHE A 51 24.11 -17.05 -24.49
N THR A 52 25.01 -18.01 -24.32
CA THR A 52 25.27 -18.65 -23.02
C THR A 52 26.61 -18.20 -22.48
N ALA A 53 26.66 -17.93 -21.18
CA ALA A 53 27.88 -17.51 -20.50
C ALA A 53 27.94 -18.08 -19.07
N THR A 54 29.16 -18.12 -18.52
CA THR A 54 29.34 -18.36 -17.09
C THR A 54 29.07 -17.06 -16.33
N VAL A 55 28.19 -17.13 -15.35
CA VAL A 55 27.81 -15.99 -14.49
C VAL A 55 28.31 -16.28 -13.08
N GLN A 56 29.00 -15.31 -12.50
CA GLN A 56 29.49 -15.40 -11.13
C GLN A 56 28.97 -14.20 -10.33
N CYS A 57 28.44 -14.47 -9.14
CA CYS A 57 28.06 -13.45 -8.18
C CYS A 57 28.40 -13.96 -6.77
N ASN A 58 29.08 -13.13 -5.97
CA ASN A 58 29.60 -13.51 -4.66
C ASN A 58 30.41 -14.83 -4.76
N ASN A 59 30.04 -15.84 -3.97
CA ASN A 59 30.70 -17.15 -3.92
C ASN A 59 30.01 -18.20 -4.80
N ARG A 60 29.08 -17.83 -5.69
CA ARG A 60 28.36 -18.76 -6.56
C ARG A 60 28.69 -18.52 -8.03
N THR A 61 28.93 -19.61 -8.74
CA THR A 61 29.24 -19.60 -10.17
C THR A 61 28.29 -20.56 -10.88
N LEU A 62 27.55 -20.05 -11.86
CA LEU A 62 26.69 -20.83 -12.73
C LEU A 62 27.28 -20.85 -14.13
N LYS A 63 27.32 -22.03 -14.75
CA LYS A 63 27.79 -22.22 -16.11
C LYS A 63 26.61 -22.28 -17.07
N ASP A 64 26.87 -21.95 -18.34
CA ASP A 64 25.93 -22.11 -19.45
C ASP A 64 24.58 -21.41 -19.26
N ILE A 65 24.59 -20.26 -18.57
CA ILE A 65 23.38 -19.45 -18.37
C ILE A 65 23.05 -18.70 -19.65
N GLU A 66 21.84 -18.92 -20.15
CA GLU A 66 21.34 -18.28 -21.36
C GLU A 66 20.85 -16.85 -21.09
N PHE A 67 21.21 -15.93 -21.98
CA PHE A 67 20.74 -14.55 -22.06
C PHE A 67 20.13 -14.29 -23.43
N VAL A 68 18.99 -13.62 -23.45
CA VAL A 68 18.34 -13.16 -24.68
C VAL A 68 18.74 -11.72 -24.94
N VAL A 69 19.23 -11.44 -26.15
CA VAL A 69 19.67 -10.11 -26.57
C VAL A 69 18.54 -9.45 -27.34
N ILE A 70 18.05 -8.31 -26.86
CA ILE A 70 16.98 -7.54 -27.49
C ILE A 70 17.53 -6.34 -28.27
N GLU A 71 16.89 -6.03 -29.40
CA GLU A 71 17.14 -4.83 -30.17
C GLU A 71 16.46 -3.64 -29.49
N GLY A 72 17.24 -2.70 -28.96
CA GLY A 72 16.73 -1.48 -28.33
C GLY A 72 17.47 -1.06 -27.06
N LYS A 73 16.98 0.02 -26.43
CA LYS A 73 17.43 0.47 -25.12
C LYS A 73 16.65 -0.28 -24.06
N GLY A 74 17.34 -1.07 -23.24
CA GLY A 74 16.75 -1.81 -22.14
C GLY A 74 17.80 -2.11 -21.08
N GLN A 75 17.40 -2.07 -19.82
CA GLN A 75 18.26 -2.45 -18.71
C GLN A 75 18.38 -3.97 -18.67
N ALA A 76 19.57 -4.48 -18.36
CA ALA A 76 19.77 -5.92 -18.30
C ALA A 76 19.05 -6.50 -17.07
N LEU A 77 18.27 -7.56 -17.30
CA LEU A 77 17.44 -8.24 -16.32
C LEU A 77 17.99 -9.65 -16.04
N LEU A 78 18.00 -10.01 -14.78
CA LEU A 78 18.27 -11.37 -14.31
C LEU A 78 16.93 -12.02 -13.93
N SER A 79 16.64 -13.16 -14.55
CA SER A 79 15.42 -13.93 -14.30
C SER A 79 15.36 -14.47 -12.88
N ARG A 80 14.13 -14.77 -12.43
CA ARG A 80 13.89 -15.44 -11.15
C ARG A 80 14.77 -16.67 -10.94
N ASN A 81 14.79 -17.58 -11.93
CA ASN A 81 15.49 -18.86 -11.80
C ASN A 81 17.01 -18.67 -11.65
N THR A 82 17.61 -17.83 -12.49
CA THR A 82 19.05 -17.54 -12.39
C THR A 82 19.39 -16.79 -11.10
N ALA A 83 18.53 -15.86 -10.67
CA ALA A 83 18.70 -15.11 -9.44
C ALA A 83 18.64 -16.00 -8.19
N GLU A 84 17.71 -16.97 -8.14
CA GLU A 84 17.61 -17.97 -7.07
C GLU A 84 18.87 -18.86 -7.00
N GLN A 85 19.32 -19.38 -8.14
CA GLN A 85 20.52 -20.21 -8.21
C GLN A 85 21.78 -19.44 -7.77
N LEU A 86 21.93 -18.19 -8.20
CA LEU A 86 23.00 -17.29 -7.75
C LEU A 86 22.86 -16.85 -6.29
N GLY A 87 21.72 -17.13 -5.64
CA GLY A 87 21.47 -16.78 -4.25
C GLY A 87 21.29 -15.28 -4.01
N VAL A 88 21.03 -14.53 -5.08
CA VAL A 88 20.72 -13.09 -5.02
C VAL A 88 19.22 -12.82 -4.92
N LEU A 89 18.39 -13.85 -5.09
CA LEU A 89 16.96 -13.87 -4.78
C LEU A 89 16.66 -15.03 -3.83
N GLN A 90 15.99 -14.74 -2.71
CA GLN A 90 15.41 -15.74 -1.83
C GLN A 90 13.90 -15.53 -1.80
N LEU A 91 13.13 -16.58 -2.09
CA LEU A 91 11.68 -16.53 -1.98
C LEU A 91 11.26 -16.89 -0.56
N VAL A 92 10.27 -16.17 -0.04
CA VAL A 92 9.62 -16.54 1.23
C VAL A 92 8.80 -17.81 0.98
N HIS A 93 9.22 -18.93 1.55
CA HIS A 93 8.69 -20.27 1.23
C HIS A 93 7.46 -20.69 2.04
N SER A 94 7.06 -19.91 3.04
CA SER A 94 5.93 -20.24 3.92
C SER A 94 5.20 -18.98 4.38
N VAL A 95 3.89 -19.00 4.21
CA VAL A 95 2.96 -18.05 4.82
C VAL A 95 2.13 -18.86 5.80
N SER A 96 2.31 -18.61 7.10
CA SER A 96 1.52 -19.24 8.16
C SER A 96 0.54 -18.24 8.74
N GLU A 97 -0.68 -18.67 9.04
CA GLU A 97 -1.59 -17.84 9.83
C GLU A 97 -1.13 -17.79 11.30
N PRO A 98 -1.15 -16.61 11.95
CA PRO A 98 -0.78 -16.48 13.35
C PRO A 98 -1.91 -17.05 14.23
N GLY A 99 -1.96 -18.37 14.37
CA GLY A 99 -3.02 -19.05 15.13
C GLY A 99 -3.07 -18.59 16.59
N THR A 100 -1.93 -18.35 17.24
CA THR A 100 -1.88 -18.07 18.68
C THR A 100 -2.21 -16.62 19.08
N ILE A 101 -1.99 -15.65 18.20
CA ILE A 101 -2.17 -14.23 18.53
C ILE A 101 -3.62 -13.79 18.45
N LYS A 102 -4.37 -14.26 17.44
CA LYS A 102 -5.79 -13.93 17.31
C LYS A 102 -6.57 -14.43 18.51
N ASP A 103 -6.27 -15.64 18.97
CA ASP A 103 -6.89 -16.25 20.14
C ASP A 103 -6.55 -15.53 21.45
N LYS A 104 -5.34 -14.96 21.55
CA LYS A 104 -4.87 -14.24 22.75
C LYS A 104 -5.36 -12.78 22.82
N TYR A 105 -5.69 -12.17 21.68
CA TYR A 105 -6.13 -10.77 21.55
C TYR A 105 -7.36 -10.62 20.64
N PRO A 106 -8.46 -11.37 20.88
CA PRO A 106 -9.62 -11.38 19.97
C PRO A 106 -10.26 -10.01 19.76
N GLU A 107 -10.17 -9.12 20.76
CA GLU A 107 -10.65 -7.75 20.70
C GLU A 107 -9.90 -6.88 19.68
N CYS A 108 -8.63 -7.20 19.38
CA CYS A 108 -7.88 -6.52 18.34
C CYS A 108 -8.39 -6.87 16.94
N PHE A 109 -9.12 -7.96 16.78
CA PHE A 109 -9.55 -8.47 15.46
C PHE A 109 -11.07 -8.38 15.27
N THR A 110 -11.77 -7.63 16.12
CA THR A 110 -13.24 -7.52 16.07
C THR A 110 -13.67 -6.08 15.86
N GLY A 111 -14.45 -5.84 14.80
CA GLY A 111 -15.04 -4.53 14.52
C GLY A 111 -14.04 -3.44 14.11
N VAL A 112 -14.53 -2.21 14.03
CA VAL A 112 -13.73 -1.02 13.69
C VAL A 112 -13.32 -0.30 14.96
N GLY A 113 -12.01 -0.25 15.22
CA GLY A 113 -11.43 0.39 16.39
C GLY A 113 -11.59 1.91 16.41
N LYS A 114 -11.10 2.51 17.49
CA LYS A 114 -11.04 3.95 17.67
C LYS A 114 -9.86 4.28 18.58
N LEU A 115 -8.93 5.08 18.07
CA LEU A 115 -7.74 5.52 18.81
C LEU A 115 -8.18 6.27 20.08
N LYS A 116 -7.78 5.74 21.23
CA LYS A 116 -8.17 6.27 22.54
C LYS A 116 -7.42 7.57 22.85
N SER A 117 -8.11 8.46 23.56
CA SER A 117 -7.54 9.71 24.11
C SER A 117 -6.88 10.62 23.08
N PHE A 118 -7.29 10.54 21.82
CA PHE A 118 -6.76 11.38 20.74
C PHE A 118 -7.89 11.77 19.79
N GLN A 119 -7.94 13.05 19.42
CA GLN A 119 -8.78 13.56 18.36
C GLN A 119 -7.93 14.43 17.42
N LEU A 120 -8.04 14.15 16.14
CA LEU A 120 -7.30 14.84 15.10
C LEU A 120 -7.99 16.15 14.73
N GLN A 121 -7.20 17.22 14.67
CA GLN A 121 -7.61 18.49 14.09
C GLN A 121 -7.06 18.59 12.67
N ILE A 122 -7.94 18.76 11.69
CA ILE A 122 -7.55 19.05 10.31
C ILE A 122 -7.12 20.52 10.26
N PRO A 123 -5.91 20.83 9.74
CA PRO A 123 -5.48 22.21 9.60
C PRO A 123 -6.21 22.84 8.40
N ILE A 124 -7.14 23.75 8.69
CA ILE A 124 -7.97 24.43 7.70
C ILE A 124 -7.54 25.90 7.62
N ASP A 125 -7.52 26.45 6.41
CA ASP A 125 -7.27 27.86 6.16
C ASP A 125 -8.56 28.68 6.29
N PRO A 126 -8.70 29.55 7.31
CA PRO A 126 -9.92 30.32 7.50
C PRO A 126 -10.15 31.37 6.41
N ASP A 127 -9.10 31.73 5.65
CA ASP A 127 -9.17 32.75 4.60
C ASP A 127 -9.73 32.18 3.28
N VAL A 128 -9.88 30.86 3.16
CA VAL A 128 -10.46 30.22 1.97
C VAL A 128 -11.98 30.14 2.12
N GLU A 129 -12.68 30.75 1.17
CA GLU A 129 -14.14 30.78 1.16
C GLU A 129 -14.75 29.37 1.05
N PRO A 130 -15.71 29.01 1.93
CA PRO A 130 -16.40 27.73 1.86
C PRO A 130 -17.20 27.51 0.57
N VAL A 131 -17.22 26.26 0.10
CA VAL A 131 -17.92 25.88 -1.13
C VAL A 131 -19.00 24.84 -0.87
N ILE A 132 -20.22 25.16 -1.30
CA ILE A 132 -21.35 24.23 -1.37
C ILE A 132 -21.47 23.72 -2.80
N GLN A 133 -21.01 22.49 -3.02
CA GLN A 133 -21.08 21.85 -4.33
C GLN A 133 -22.45 21.16 -4.53
N PRO A 134 -22.99 21.16 -5.77
CA PRO A 134 -24.27 20.52 -6.06
C PRO A 134 -24.18 18.99 -5.93
N MET A 135 -25.26 18.37 -5.43
CA MET A 135 -25.37 16.92 -5.32
C MET A 135 -25.26 16.26 -6.70
N ARG A 136 -24.49 15.16 -6.77
CA ARG A 136 -24.45 14.30 -7.96
C ARG A 136 -25.55 13.25 -7.92
N ARG A 137 -26.17 13.00 -9.08
CA ARG A 137 -27.18 11.94 -9.22
C ARG A 137 -26.52 10.58 -9.02
N VAL A 138 -26.94 9.85 -7.99
CA VAL A 138 -26.55 8.45 -7.77
C VAL A 138 -27.38 7.55 -8.71
N PRO A 139 -26.74 6.64 -9.47
CA PRO A 139 -27.44 5.66 -10.30
C PRO A 139 -28.47 4.86 -9.50
N PHE A 140 -29.63 4.60 -10.09
CA PHE A 140 -30.79 4.01 -9.39
C PHE A 140 -30.43 2.67 -8.74
N ASN A 141 -29.73 1.80 -9.45
CA ASN A 141 -29.29 0.49 -8.98
C ASN A 141 -28.28 0.53 -7.81
N LEU A 142 -27.67 1.68 -7.53
CA LEU A 142 -26.72 1.85 -6.42
C LEU A 142 -27.33 2.56 -5.21
N ARG A 143 -28.57 3.05 -5.30
CA ARG A 143 -29.21 3.81 -4.20
C ARG A 143 -29.40 2.98 -2.95
N ASP A 144 -29.90 1.75 -3.09
CA ASP A 144 -30.12 0.86 -1.94
C ASP A 144 -28.80 0.47 -1.29
N LYS A 145 -27.77 0.20 -2.10
CA LYS A 145 -26.41 -0.08 -1.59
C LYS A 145 -25.82 1.13 -0.87
N LEU A 146 -25.99 2.33 -1.42
CA LEU A 146 -25.60 3.56 -0.76
C LEU A 146 -26.35 3.76 0.56
N GLY A 147 -27.67 3.52 0.56
CA GLY A 147 -28.48 3.60 1.76
C GLY A 147 -27.95 2.71 2.88
N LYS A 148 -27.74 1.43 2.60
CA LYS A 148 -27.17 0.47 3.56
C LYS A 148 -25.78 0.88 4.05
N LYS A 149 -24.94 1.41 3.16
CA LYS A 149 -23.60 1.86 3.53
C LYS A 149 -23.64 3.07 4.46
N LEU A 150 -24.57 4.00 4.25
CA LEU A 150 -24.76 5.14 5.15
C LEU A 150 -25.25 4.67 6.52
N ASP A 151 -26.21 3.74 6.54
CA ASP A 151 -26.76 3.17 7.78
C ASP A 151 -25.64 2.45 8.57
N GLU A 152 -24.79 1.65 7.91
CA GLU A 152 -23.61 1.02 8.54
C GLU A 152 -22.62 2.06 9.12
N LEU A 153 -22.34 3.14 8.39
CA LEU A 153 -21.41 4.18 8.86
C LEU A 153 -21.99 5.00 10.04
N LEU A 154 -23.31 5.16 10.10
CA LEU A 154 -24.00 5.78 11.24
C LEU A 154 -23.94 4.86 12.46
N ASP A 155 -24.25 3.58 12.29
CA ASP A 155 -24.23 2.58 13.36
C ASP A 155 -22.83 2.42 13.98
N LEU A 156 -21.79 2.54 13.15
CA LEU A 156 -20.38 2.51 13.58
C LEU A 156 -19.88 3.84 14.15
N ASP A 157 -20.72 4.88 14.24
CA ASP A 157 -20.32 6.22 14.69
C ASP A 157 -19.16 6.81 13.88
N ILE A 158 -19.14 6.57 12.56
CA ILE A 158 -18.14 7.09 11.62
C ILE A 158 -18.63 8.40 11.00
N ILE A 159 -19.92 8.48 10.72
CA ILE A 159 -20.60 9.68 10.22
C ILE A 159 -21.76 10.08 11.13
N GLU A 160 -22.24 11.30 10.98
CA GLU A 160 -23.45 11.80 11.64
C GLU A 160 -24.30 12.62 10.66
N HIS A 161 -25.60 12.72 10.96
CA HIS A 161 -26.49 13.62 10.23
C HIS A 161 -26.15 15.08 10.49
N VAL A 162 -26.30 15.91 9.46
CA VAL A 162 -26.18 17.37 9.57
C VAL A 162 -27.56 17.98 9.49
N ASN A 163 -28.00 18.58 10.60
CA ASN A 163 -29.32 19.23 10.72
C ASN A 163 -29.23 20.76 10.71
N GLU A 164 -28.02 21.31 10.82
CA GLU A 164 -27.72 22.74 10.77
C GLU A 164 -27.22 23.17 9.39
N PRO A 165 -27.28 24.47 9.06
CA PRO A 165 -26.63 24.99 7.86
C PRO A 165 -25.13 24.66 7.86
N SER A 166 -24.63 24.09 6.76
CA SER A 166 -23.21 23.80 6.57
C SER A 166 -22.62 24.71 5.51
N GLN A 167 -21.44 25.26 5.78
CA GLN A 167 -20.73 26.12 4.83
C GLN A 167 -19.97 25.31 3.78
N TRP A 168 -19.54 24.10 4.15
CA TRP A 168 -18.91 23.15 3.24
C TRP A 168 -19.90 22.05 2.86
N VAL A 169 -20.01 21.74 1.57
CA VAL A 169 -20.75 20.55 1.11
C VAL A 169 -20.06 19.96 -0.10
N SER A 170 -19.68 18.68 -0.02
CA SER A 170 -19.08 17.94 -1.12
C SER A 170 -20.02 16.85 -1.66
N PRO A 171 -20.08 16.60 -2.99
CA PRO A 171 -20.90 15.53 -3.53
C PRO A 171 -20.19 14.19 -3.35
N VAL A 172 -20.98 13.12 -3.34
CA VAL A 172 -20.43 11.75 -3.30
C VAL A 172 -20.33 11.14 -4.71
N VAL A 173 -19.34 10.28 -4.88
CA VAL A 173 -19.17 9.36 -6.00
C VAL A 173 -19.19 7.94 -5.46
N VAL A 174 -20.12 7.13 -5.95
CA VAL A 174 -20.29 5.74 -5.51
C VAL A 174 -19.66 4.82 -6.54
N VAL A 175 -18.69 4.00 -6.10
CA VAL A 175 -17.96 3.08 -6.98
C VAL A 175 -18.16 1.64 -6.48
N PRO A 176 -18.68 0.71 -7.29
CA PRO A 176 -18.75 -0.70 -6.90
C PRO A 176 -17.37 -1.27 -6.57
N LYS A 177 -17.27 -2.09 -5.51
CA LYS A 177 -16.07 -2.91 -5.28
C LYS A 177 -16.01 -4.02 -6.34
N ARG A 178 -14.81 -4.55 -6.60
CA ARG A 178 -14.60 -5.65 -7.57
C ARG A 178 -15.43 -6.90 -7.25
N SER A 179 -15.69 -7.16 -5.97
CA SER A 179 -16.53 -8.27 -5.52
C SER A 179 -18.01 -8.12 -5.90
N GLY A 180 -18.48 -6.92 -6.29
CA GLY A 180 -19.85 -6.66 -6.72
C GLY A 180 -20.85 -6.44 -5.57
N ASP A 181 -20.59 -7.00 -4.39
CA ASP A 181 -21.55 -6.99 -3.27
C ASP A 181 -21.59 -5.68 -2.47
N ASP A 182 -20.52 -4.89 -2.53
CA ASP A 182 -20.34 -3.68 -1.73
C ASP A 182 -19.85 -2.50 -2.60
N ILE A 183 -19.89 -1.30 -2.04
CA ILE A 183 -19.52 -0.05 -2.69
C ILE A 183 -18.41 0.68 -1.93
N ARG A 184 -17.75 1.61 -2.63
CA ARG A 184 -16.91 2.65 -2.05
C ARG A 184 -17.67 3.97 -2.10
N LEU A 185 -17.83 4.59 -0.94
CA LEU A 185 -18.36 5.94 -0.80
C LEU A 185 -17.19 6.92 -0.87
N CYS A 186 -17.01 7.60 -2.00
CA CYS A 186 -15.95 8.58 -2.18
C CYS A 186 -16.53 9.99 -2.11
N VAL A 187 -16.08 10.81 -1.16
CA VAL A 187 -16.45 12.23 -1.10
C VAL A 187 -15.53 13.01 -2.03
N ASP A 188 -16.10 13.84 -2.91
CA ASP A 188 -15.31 14.69 -3.82
C ASP A 188 -14.78 15.93 -3.10
N MET A 189 -13.66 15.73 -2.41
CA MET A 189 -12.99 16.73 -1.60
C MET A 189 -12.18 17.75 -2.41
N ARG A 190 -12.25 17.79 -3.74
CA ARG A 190 -11.39 18.68 -4.54
C ARG A 190 -11.53 20.15 -4.18
N GLN A 191 -12.76 20.64 -3.96
CA GLN A 191 -13.00 22.02 -3.53
C GLN A 191 -12.66 22.21 -2.05
N ALA A 192 -13.11 21.31 -1.17
CA ALA A 192 -12.78 21.42 0.26
C ALA A 192 -11.26 21.36 0.54
N ASN A 193 -10.51 20.59 -0.25
CA ASN A 193 -9.06 20.46 -0.11
C ASN A 193 -8.29 21.73 -0.46
N THR A 194 -8.89 22.74 -1.11
CA THR A 194 -8.22 24.04 -1.33
C THR A 194 -8.05 24.79 -0.01
N ALA A 195 -8.93 24.56 0.97
CA ALA A 195 -8.83 25.11 2.33
C ALA A 195 -7.97 24.24 3.26
N VAL A 196 -7.70 22.98 2.92
CA VAL A 196 -6.89 22.09 3.77
C VAL A 196 -5.41 22.42 3.61
N LYS A 197 -4.78 22.88 4.69
CA LYS A 197 -3.34 23.17 4.73
C LYS A 197 -2.56 21.87 4.68
N ARG A 198 -1.72 21.71 3.66
CA ARG A 198 -0.94 20.49 3.50
C ARG A 198 0.13 20.38 4.57
N VAL A 199 0.04 19.33 5.38
CA VAL A 199 1.09 18.95 6.33
C VAL A 199 2.13 18.12 5.60
N ARG A 200 3.42 18.41 5.84
CA ARG A 200 4.53 17.62 5.32
C ARG A 200 5.18 16.86 6.47
N HIS A 201 4.86 15.59 6.60
CA HIS A 201 5.59 14.67 7.46
C HIS A 201 6.48 13.77 6.61
N PRO A 202 7.72 13.49 7.04
CA PRO A 202 8.58 12.56 6.35
C PRO A 202 7.96 11.17 6.40
N ILE A 203 7.68 10.62 5.22
CA ILE A 203 7.24 9.23 5.07
C ILE A 203 8.48 8.46 4.65
N PRO A 204 8.84 7.39 5.39
CA PRO A 204 10.01 6.60 5.03
C PRO A 204 9.84 6.05 3.60
N THR A 205 10.92 6.11 2.84
CA THR A 205 10.95 5.55 1.49
C THR A 205 11.03 4.02 1.56
N ILE A 206 10.60 3.35 0.49
CA ILE A 206 10.70 1.89 0.41
C ILE A 206 12.17 1.44 0.56
N ASP A 207 13.11 2.18 -0.02
CA ASP A 207 14.53 1.85 0.06
C ASP A 207 15.09 1.96 1.48
N GLU A 208 14.70 2.99 2.25
CA GLU A 208 15.07 3.12 3.67
C GLU A 208 14.52 1.94 4.48
N LEU A 209 13.25 1.58 4.28
CA LEU A 209 12.63 0.46 4.99
C LEU A 209 13.29 -0.89 4.63
N LEU A 210 13.63 -1.09 3.36
CA LEU A 210 14.34 -2.31 2.92
C LEU A 210 15.74 -2.40 3.52
N GLN A 211 16.43 -1.27 3.71
CA GLN A 211 17.73 -1.24 4.37
C GLN A 211 17.62 -1.57 5.86
N ASP A 212 16.63 -1.02 6.56
CA ASP A 212 16.40 -1.30 7.99
C ASP A 212 15.99 -2.76 8.24
N MET A 213 15.25 -3.35 7.29
CA MET A 213 14.87 -4.77 7.33
C MET A 213 16.00 -5.73 6.94
N ASN A 214 17.18 -5.22 6.56
CA ASN A 214 18.29 -6.07 6.15
C ASN A 214 18.67 -7.06 7.27
N SER A 215 18.99 -8.30 6.89
CA SER A 215 19.21 -9.45 7.81
C SER A 215 17.97 -10.00 8.52
N SER A 216 16.79 -9.42 8.32
CA SER A 216 15.53 -10.01 8.83
C SER A 216 15.14 -11.24 8.01
N LYS A 217 14.61 -12.26 8.69
CA LYS A 217 14.23 -13.54 8.08
C LYS A 217 12.76 -13.87 8.28
N VAL A 218 12.15 -13.30 9.31
CA VAL A 218 10.75 -13.54 9.67
C VAL A 218 10.02 -12.20 9.61
N PHE A 219 8.87 -12.20 8.95
CA PHE A 219 8.07 -11.02 8.69
C PHE A 219 6.61 -11.29 9.01
N SER A 220 5.90 -10.28 9.46
CA SER A 220 4.44 -10.27 9.55
C SER A 220 3.91 -8.94 9.07
N LYS A 221 2.85 -9.00 8.28
CA LYS A 221 2.11 -7.84 7.83
C LYS A 221 0.80 -7.80 8.62
N LEU A 222 0.52 -6.67 9.26
CA LEU A 222 -0.72 -6.41 9.97
C LEU A 222 -1.48 -5.32 9.22
N ASP A 223 -2.67 -5.66 8.75
CA ASP A 223 -3.55 -4.73 8.05
C ASP A 223 -4.49 -4.08 9.07
N VAL A 224 -4.52 -2.75 9.18
CA VAL A 224 -5.42 -2.04 10.12
C VAL A 224 -6.86 -2.00 9.57
N THR A 225 -7.85 -2.38 10.38
CA THR A 225 -9.27 -2.41 9.95
C THR A 225 -9.77 -1.01 9.64
N TRP A 226 -10.04 -0.71 8.37
CA TRP A 226 -10.57 0.59 7.93
C TRP A 226 -9.70 1.80 8.33
N ALA A 227 -8.42 1.56 8.65
CA ALA A 227 -7.34 2.53 8.86
C ALA A 227 -7.79 3.93 9.35
N TYR A 228 -7.95 4.89 8.42
CA TYR A 228 -8.33 6.28 8.72
C TYR A 228 -9.58 6.41 9.60
N HIS A 229 -10.58 5.53 9.42
CA HIS A 229 -11.79 5.54 10.23
C HIS A 229 -11.58 5.12 11.69
N GLN A 230 -10.35 4.82 12.13
CA GLN A 230 -10.05 4.65 13.55
C GLN A 230 -9.58 5.93 14.23
N ILE A 231 -9.35 7.01 13.48
CA ILE A 231 -8.93 8.30 14.05
C ILE A 231 -10.14 9.22 14.16
N GLU A 232 -10.51 9.60 15.38
CA GLU A 232 -11.62 10.53 15.60
C GLU A 232 -11.21 11.97 15.25
N LEU A 233 -12.10 12.73 14.61
CA LEU A 233 -11.91 14.14 14.32
C LEU A 233 -12.46 15.00 15.47
N LYS A 234 -11.72 16.06 15.80
CA LYS A 234 -12.25 17.11 16.66
C LYS A 234 -13.50 17.75 16.03
N PRO A 235 -14.50 18.18 16.81
CA PRO A 235 -15.73 18.78 16.29
C PRO A 235 -15.50 19.91 15.28
N GLU A 236 -14.49 20.76 15.51
CA GLU A 236 -14.16 21.91 14.67
C GLU A 236 -13.65 21.52 13.27
N SER A 237 -13.21 20.26 13.10
CA SER A 237 -12.73 19.73 11.82
C SER A 237 -13.77 18.90 11.07
N ARG A 238 -14.98 18.72 11.61
CA ARG A 238 -16.00 17.85 10.98
C ARG A 238 -16.73 18.55 9.84
N GLU A 239 -16.98 19.85 9.93
CA GLU A 239 -17.79 20.58 8.95
C GLU A 239 -17.23 20.47 7.52
N ILE A 240 -15.90 20.58 7.35
CA ILE A 240 -15.26 20.48 6.02
C ILE A 240 -15.47 19.11 5.35
N THR A 241 -15.81 18.08 6.13
CA THR A 241 -16.07 16.72 5.65
C THR A 241 -17.53 16.48 5.25
N THR A 242 -18.38 17.52 5.36
CA THR A 242 -19.80 17.41 5.06
C THR A 242 -20.02 17.05 3.59
N PHE A 243 -20.91 16.08 3.37
CA PHE A 243 -21.25 15.58 2.06
C PHE A 243 -22.75 15.41 1.88
N VAL A 244 -23.18 15.49 0.62
CA VAL A 244 -24.60 15.42 0.23
C VAL A 244 -24.92 14.14 -0.54
N THR A 245 -26.04 13.54 -0.20
CA THR A 245 -26.62 12.39 -0.90
C THR A 245 -28.13 12.60 -1.12
N HIS A 246 -28.75 11.68 -1.87
CA HIS A 246 -30.21 11.64 -2.03
C HIS A 246 -30.97 11.36 -0.71
N LYS A 247 -30.29 10.91 0.36
CA LYS A 247 -30.85 10.73 1.71
C LYS A 247 -30.65 11.95 2.63
N GLY A 248 -29.95 12.99 2.18
CA GLY A 248 -29.67 14.20 2.97
C GLY A 248 -28.18 14.48 3.15
N LEU A 249 -27.88 15.36 4.12
CA LEU A 249 -26.53 15.79 4.48
C LEU A 249 -25.97 14.97 5.64
N PHE A 250 -24.69 14.65 5.54
CA PHE A 250 -23.93 13.89 6.52
C PHE A 250 -22.54 14.50 6.65
N ARG A 251 -21.88 14.32 7.79
CA ARG A 251 -20.46 14.67 7.96
C ARG A 251 -19.71 13.56 8.67
N TYR A 252 -18.42 13.46 8.44
CA TYR A 252 -17.59 12.47 9.12
C TYR A 252 -17.20 12.94 10.52
N LYS A 253 -17.35 12.01 11.47
CA LYS A 253 -16.78 12.13 12.83
C LYS A 253 -15.36 11.60 12.92
N ARG A 254 -14.96 10.78 11.95
CA ARG A 254 -13.65 10.11 11.90
C ARG A 254 -12.91 10.46 10.61
N LEU A 255 -11.59 10.36 10.61
CA LEU A 255 -10.78 10.70 9.45
C LEU A 255 -11.21 9.83 8.25
N MET A 256 -11.26 10.45 7.08
CA MET A 256 -11.76 9.83 5.85
C MET A 256 -10.76 9.94 4.71
N PHE A 257 -10.88 9.03 3.76
CA PHE A 257 -10.15 9.10 2.50
C PHE A 257 -10.55 10.35 1.70
N GLY A 258 -9.60 10.90 0.94
CA GLY A 258 -9.83 12.04 0.05
C GLY A 258 -9.41 13.39 0.62
N ILE A 259 -9.19 13.51 1.93
CA ILE A 259 -8.56 14.71 2.53
C ILE A 259 -7.08 14.75 2.13
N SER A 260 -6.62 15.89 1.60
CA SER A 260 -5.29 16.03 0.98
C SER A 260 -4.11 15.74 1.92
N CYS A 261 -4.26 15.99 3.22
CA CYS A 261 -3.22 15.77 4.23
C CYS A 261 -3.45 14.54 5.12
N ALA A 262 -4.51 13.75 4.88
CA ALA A 262 -4.81 12.57 5.70
C ALA A 262 -3.68 11.52 5.71
N PRO A 263 -3.01 11.21 4.58
CA PRO A 263 -1.92 10.24 4.57
C PRO A 263 -0.75 10.66 5.47
N GLU A 264 -0.28 11.90 5.34
CA GLU A 264 0.83 12.43 6.14
C GLU A 264 0.49 12.48 7.64
N LEU A 265 -0.74 12.88 7.99
CA LEU A 265 -1.20 12.90 9.38
C LEU A 265 -1.30 11.49 9.96
N TYR A 266 -1.91 10.55 9.22
CA TYR A 266 -2.07 9.18 9.67
C TYR A 266 -0.73 8.47 9.85
N GLN A 267 0.20 8.65 8.90
CA GLN A 267 1.56 8.12 9.00
C GLN A 267 2.23 8.55 10.31
N ASN A 268 2.19 9.85 10.63
CA ASN A 268 2.78 10.40 11.85
C ASN A 268 2.08 9.88 13.12
N ILE A 269 0.74 9.80 13.12
CA ILE A 269 -0.01 9.25 14.26
C ILE A 269 0.38 7.79 14.51
N MET A 270 0.45 6.96 13.47
CA MET A 270 0.81 5.56 13.61
C MET A 270 2.27 5.37 14.03
N GLN A 271 3.19 6.21 13.57
CA GLN A 271 4.57 6.24 14.07
C GLN A 271 4.63 6.54 15.57
N GLN A 272 3.84 7.50 16.05
CA GLN A 272 3.76 7.82 17.49
C GLN A 272 3.12 6.69 18.30
N VAL A 273 2.11 6.02 17.76
CA VAL A 273 1.47 4.86 18.39
C VAL A 273 2.48 3.71 18.55
N LEU A 274 3.28 3.45 17.51
CA LEU A 274 4.25 2.36 17.48
C LEU A 274 5.61 2.74 18.09
N GLN A 275 5.76 3.96 18.59
CA GLN A 275 7.01 4.43 19.19
C GLN A 275 7.42 3.52 20.37
N GLY A 276 8.66 3.04 20.32
CA GLY A 276 9.21 2.12 21.33
C GLY A 276 8.95 0.63 21.03
N CYS A 277 8.29 0.30 19.93
CA CYS A 277 8.31 -1.07 19.41
C CYS A 277 9.56 -1.26 18.53
N GLU A 278 10.32 -2.32 18.80
CA GLU A 278 11.48 -2.69 17.98
C GLU A 278 11.07 -3.59 16.81
N GLY A 279 11.78 -3.49 15.69
CA GLY A 279 11.51 -4.32 14.51
C GLY A 279 10.12 -4.09 13.91
N VAL A 280 9.62 -2.85 13.97
CA VAL A 280 8.34 -2.47 13.37
C VAL A 280 8.50 -1.24 12.49
N HIS A 281 7.86 -1.28 11.32
CA HIS A 281 7.68 -0.12 10.46
C HIS A 281 6.23 -0.01 10.03
N ASN A 282 5.76 1.21 9.79
CA ASN A 282 4.46 1.45 9.19
C ASN A 282 4.62 2.19 7.86
N ILE A 283 3.85 1.75 6.88
CA ILE A 283 3.66 2.44 5.60
C ILE A 283 2.17 2.67 5.47
N MET A 284 1.73 3.90 5.78
CA MET A 284 0.31 4.23 5.84
C MET A 284 -0.44 3.26 6.75
N ASP A 285 -1.35 2.47 6.20
CA ASP A 285 -2.20 1.49 6.87
C ASP A 285 -1.57 0.11 7.10
N ASP A 286 -0.43 -0.16 6.46
CA ASP A 286 0.31 -1.41 6.61
C ASP A 286 1.33 -1.31 7.74
N ILE A 287 1.26 -2.24 8.69
CA ILE A 287 2.28 -2.40 9.74
C ILE A 287 3.10 -3.65 9.43
N ILE A 288 4.42 -3.50 9.33
CA ILE A 288 5.35 -4.58 9.07
C ILE A 288 6.13 -4.84 10.36
N VAL A 289 6.06 -6.06 10.86
CA VAL A 289 6.88 -6.55 11.98
C VAL A 289 7.92 -7.51 11.42
N HIS A 290 9.18 -7.34 11.79
CA HIS A 290 10.27 -8.16 11.27
C HIS A 290 11.35 -8.43 12.32
N ALA A 291 12.01 -9.58 12.21
CA ALA A 291 13.17 -9.91 13.04
C ALA A 291 14.10 -10.93 12.37
N SER A 292 15.27 -11.15 12.99
CA SER A 292 16.31 -12.06 12.51
C SER A 292 15.95 -13.55 12.69
N ASN A 293 15.08 -13.86 13.65
CA ASN A 293 14.64 -15.21 14.00
C ASN A 293 13.21 -15.20 14.58
N GLN A 294 12.59 -16.39 14.67
CA GLN A 294 11.19 -16.54 15.08
C GLN A 294 10.94 -16.06 16.52
N VAL A 295 11.87 -16.34 17.45
CA VAL A 295 11.67 -16.01 18.88
C VAL A 295 11.67 -14.51 19.12
N GLU A 296 12.55 -13.76 18.45
CA GLU A 296 12.53 -12.29 18.46
C GLU A 296 11.27 -11.75 17.79
N HIS A 297 10.91 -12.29 16.63
CA HIS A 297 9.74 -11.88 15.87
C HIS A 297 8.46 -12.01 16.69
N ASP A 298 8.24 -13.16 17.32
CA ASP A 298 7.05 -13.42 18.15
C ASP A 298 6.93 -12.43 19.31
N LYS A 299 8.06 -12.06 19.93
CA LYS A 299 8.10 -11.05 21.00
C LYS A 299 7.75 -9.65 20.49
N CYS A 300 8.33 -9.24 19.36
CA CYS A 300 8.02 -7.95 18.74
C CYS A 300 6.55 -7.88 18.33
N LEU A 301 6.05 -8.95 17.72
CA LEU A 301 4.67 -9.04 17.26
C LEU A 301 3.68 -8.98 18.43
N GLU A 302 3.94 -9.72 19.51
CA GLU A 302 3.12 -9.67 20.72
C GLU A 302 3.12 -8.26 21.35
N ASN A 303 4.28 -7.59 21.37
CA ASN A 303 4.38 -6.22 21.87
C ASN A 303 3.56 -5.24 21.03
N VAL A 304 3.66 -5.32 19.70
CA VAL A 304 2.90 -4.47 18.78
C VAL A 304 1.40 -4.68 18.97
N VAL A 305 0.92 -5.93 18.97
CA VAL A 305 -0.50 -6.22 19.15
C VAL A 305 -1.01 -5.72 20.50
N ARG A 306 -0.21 -5.86 21.58
CA ARG A 306 -0.53 -5.28 22.88
C ARG A 306 -0.65 -3.76 22.83
N VAL A 307 0.29 -3.06 22.20
CA VAL A 307 0.24 -1.59 22.05
C VAL A 307 -1.01 -1.16 21.29
N LEU A 308 -1.34 -1.84 20.20
CA LEU A 308 -2.55 -1.56 19.42
C LEU A 308 -3.83 -1.79 20.26
N ARG A 309 -3.89 -2.89 21.01
CA ARG A 309 -4.97 -3.20 21.97
C ARG A 309 -5.19 -2.07 22.96
N ASP A 310 -4.10 -1.63 23.59
CA ASP A 310 -4.14 -0.60 24.63
C ASP A 310 -4.63 0.73 24.06
N LYS A 311 -4.17 1.07 22.84
CA LYS A 311 -4.58 2.27 22.09
C LYS A 311 -5.96 2.16 21.44
N GLY A 312 -6.59 0.98 21.40
CA GLY A 312 -7.92 0.77 20.83
C GLY A 312 -7.92 0.66 19.30
N ILE A 313 -6.79 0.30 18.70
CA ILE A 313 -6.67 0.08 17.25
C ILE A 313 -6.97 -1.38 16.94
N THR A 314 -7.83 -1.63 15.95
CA THR A 314 -8.17 -2.99 15.49
C THR A 314 -7.51 -3.32 14.15
N LEU A 315 -7.16 -4.59 13.99
CA LEU A 315 -6.56 -5.21 12.83
C LEU A 315 -7.62 -6.02 12.08
N LYS A 316 -7.37 -6.22 10.79
CA LYS A 316 -8.21 -7.05 9.93
C LYS A 316 -7.99 -8.53 10.27
N GLN A 317 -9.08 -9.28 10.24
CA GLN A 317 -9.04 -10.75 10.41
C GLN A 317 -8.32 -11.43 9.27
#